data_AF-G0L9B9-F1
#
_entry.id   AF-G0L9B9-F1
#
_cell.length_a   1.000
_cell.length_b   1.000
_cell.length_c   1.000
_cell.angle_alpha   90.00
_cell.angle_beta   90.00
_cell.angle_gamma   90.00
#
_symmetry.space_group_name_H-M   'P 1'
#
loop_
_entity.id
_entity.type
_entity.pdbx_description
1 polymer ?
#
loop_
_entity_poly.entity_id
_entity_poly.type
_entity_poly.pdbx_seq_one_letter_code
_entity_poly.pdbx_strand_id
1 'polypeptide(L)'
;MEVLNKNERISSFLLFLLMFAISVGILFTAFFFSYKLPWKENEVLRAENQRIRYEFLYQKQFMTALEDIDKQIDSLDGAKDGYFFLEQSINADLIDLKSDIPKDSLDDRGMYENLILTYKKLVDAKRDLKQVESARMDIEDLNEQIEEYEKEINKLNTALSLSQRLNRN
;
A
#
# COMPACT_ATOMS: atom_id res chain seq x y z
N MET A 1 26.03 -71.10 -57.93
CA MET A 1 24.72 -70.45 -57.89
C MET A 1 24.93 -69.02 -57.44
N GLU A 2 25.01 -68.07 -58.39
CA GLU A 2 25.01 -66.65 -58.03
C GLU A 2 23.67 -66.31 -57.42
N VAL A 3 23.70 -65.68 -56.26
CA VAL A 3 22.49 -65.39 -55.50
C VAL A 3 21.74 -64.27 -56.22
N LEU A 4 20.81 -64.68 -57.09
CA LEU A 4 19.78 -63.82 -57.66
C LEU A 4 19.19 -63.04 -56.49
N ASN A 5 19.23 -61.70 -56.55
CA ASN A 5 18.74 -60.77 -55.54
C ASN A 5 19.76 -60.24 -54.48
N LYS A 6 20.92 -59.75 -54.92
CA LYS A 6 21.83 -58.92 -54.09
C LYS A 6 21.29 -57.51 -53.84
N ASN A 7 20.65 -56.89 -54.82
CA ASN A 7 20.20 -55.49 -54.75
C ASN A 7 19.03 -55.30 -53.78
N GLU A 8 18.05 -56.20 -53.74
CA GLU A 8 16.96 -56.09 -52.75
C GLU A 8 17.47 -56.30 -51.32
N ARG A 9 18.44 -57.21 -51.10
CA ARG A 9 19.07 -57.37 -49.78
C ARG A 9 19.79 -56.13 -49.30
N ILE A 10 20.54 -55.46 -50.18
CA ILE A 10 21.23 -54.21 -49.84
C ILE A 10 20.19 -53.11 -49.56
N SER A 11 19.15 -52.99 -50.37
CA SER A 11 18.06 -52.02 -50.17
C SER A 11 17.33 -52.23 -48.84
N SER A 12 16.95 -53.48 -48.52
CA SER A 12 16.32 -53.82 -47.23
C SER A 12 17.25 -53.58 -46.04
N PHE A 13 18.56 -53.85 -46.19
CA PHE A 13 19.54 -53.55 -45.15
C PHE A 13 19.73 -52.05 -44.93
N LEU A 14 19.75 -51.25 -46.00
CA LEU A 14 19.88 -49.79 -45.94
C LEU A 14 18.62 -49.15 -45.33
N LEU A 15 17.43 -49.67 -45.67
CA LEU A 15 16.17 -49.28 -45.05
C LEU A 15 16.15 -49.62 -43.55
N PHE A 16 16.63 -50.81 -43.18
CA PHE A 16 16.77 -51.21 -41.78
C PHE A 16 17.74 -50.29 -41.03
N LEU A 17 18.91 -50.01 -41.62
CA LEU A 17 19.92 -49.12 -41.02
C LEU A 17 19.38 -47.70 -40.84
N LEU A 18 18.61 -47.20 -41.81
CA LEU A 18 17.95 -45.90 -41.73
C LEU A 18 16.91 -45.87 -40.61
N MET A 19 16.03 -46.87 -40.53
CA MET A 19 15.03 -46.99 -39.46
C MET A 19 15.69 -47.15 -38.08
N PHE A 20 16.81 -47.86 -38.00
CA PHE A 20 17.60 -47.99 -36.78
C PHE A 20 18.24 -46.66 -36.37
N ALA A 21 18.82 -45.91 -37.31
CA ALA A 21 19.38 -44.59 -37.02
C ALA A 21 18.29 -43.61 -36.56
N ILE A 22 17.11 -43.65 -37.17
CA ILE A 22 15.96 -42.82 -36.77
C ILE A 22 15.49 -43.19 -35.36
N SER A 23 15.32 -44.47 -35.06
CA SER A 23 14.85 -44.91 -33.73
C SER A 23 15.85 -44.57 -32.63
N VAL A 24 17.16 -44.76 -32.88
CA VAL A 24 18.22 -44.32 -31.97
C VAL A 24 18.20 -42.80 -31.80
N GLY A 25 18.02 -42.03 -32.88
CA GLY A 25 17.90 -40.58 -32.83
C GLY A 25 16.73 -40.11 -31.96
N ILE A 26 15.56 -40.74 -32.10
CA ILE A 26 14.37 -40.44 -31.27
C ILE A 26 14.61 -40.78 -29.80
N LEU A 27 15.27 -41.90 -29.51
CA LEU A 27 15.61 -42.26 -28.12
C LEU A 27 16.56 -41.22 -27.51
N PHE A 28 17.63 -40.83 -28.23
CA PHE A 28 18.57 -39.83 -27.74
C PHE A 28 17.92 -38.47 -27.50
N THR A 29 17.04 -38.00 -28.40
CA THR A 29 16.32 -36.74 -28.17
C THR A 29 15.38 -36.84 -26.99
N ALA A 30 14.64 -37.94 -26.84
CA ALA A 30 13.77 -38.17 -25.68
C ALA A 30 14.56 -38.15 -24.35
N PHE A 31 15.70 -38.84 -24.29
CA PHE A 31 16.59 -38.81 -23.12
C PHE A 31 17.15 -37.40 -22.86
N PHE A 32 17.57 -36.68 -23.90
CA PHE A 32 18.09 -35.33 -23.78
C PHE A 32 17.05 -34.34 -23.23
N PHE A 33 15.82 -34.38 -23.76
CA PHE A 33 14.71 -33.56 -23.25
C PHE A 33 14.34 -33.96 -21.82
N SER A 34 14.28 -35.26 -21.52
CA SER A 34 13.98 -35.75 -20.16
C SER A 34 15.01 -35.30 -19.12
N TYR A 35 16.28 -35.17 -19.49
CA TYR A 35 17.32 -34.69 -18.57
C TYR A 35 17.37 -33.16 -18.45
N LYS A 36 17.24 -32.42 -19.55
CA LYS A 36 17.41 -30.96 -19.55
C LYS A 36 16.18 -30.19 -19.06
N LEU A 37 14.99 -30.74 -19.24
CA LEU A 37 13.72 -30.11 -18.86
C LEU A 37 13.61 -29.88 -17.33
N PRO A 38 13.91 -30.87 -16.46
CA PRO A 38 13.90 -30.67 -15.00
C PRO A 38 14.87 -29.58 -14.52
N TRP A 39 15.98 -29.35 -15.23
CA TRP A 39 16.98 -28.35 -14.84
C TRP A 39 16.46 -26.93 -15.09
N LYS A 40 15.86 -26.72 -16.27
CA LYS A 40 15.27 -25.43 -16.63
C LYS A 40 14.04 -25.13 -15.79
N GLU A 41 13.21 -26.13 -15.49
CA GLU A 41 12.08 -25.98 -14.57
C GLU A 41 12.55 -25.59 -13.17
N ASN A 42 13.57 -26.27 -12.62
CA ASN A 42 14.14 -25.89 -11.33
C ASN A 42 14.74 -24.48 -11.32
N GLU A 43 15.38 -24.06 -12.41
CA GLU A 43 15.93 -22.70 -12.53
C GLU A 43 14.81 -21.64 -12.50
N VAL A 44 13.75 -21.85 -13.29
CA VAL A 44 12.57 -20.97 -13.30
C VAL A 44 11.89 -20.96 -11.93
N LEU A 45 11.65 -22.12 -11.32
CA LEU A 45 11.05 -22.23 -9.99
C LEU A 45 11.89 -21.54 -8.90
N ARG A 46 13.22 -21.61 -9.00
CA ARG A 46 14.10 -20.89 -8.06
C ARG A 46 14.01 -19.38 -8.25
N ALA A 47 13.98 -18.91 -9.49
CA ALA A 47 13.84 -17.49 -9.78
C ALA A 47 12.48 -16.95 -9.28
N GLU A 48 11.41 -17.70 -9.51
CA GLU A 48 10.07 -17.36 -9.03
C GLU A 48 10.00 -17.36 -7.49
N ASN A 49 10.57 -18.37 -6.83
CA ASN A 49 10.66 -18.39 -5.36
C ASN A 49 11.44 -17.20 -4.79
N GLN A 50 12.52 -16.78 -5.46
CA GLN A 50 13.29 -15.60 -5.04
C GLN A 50 12.46 -14.33 -5.18
N ARG A 51 11.70 -14.19 -6.27
CA ARG A 51 10.78 -13.07 -6.49
C ARG A 51 9.69 -13.01 -5.42
N ILE A 52 8.99 -14.13 -5.18
CA ILE A 52 7.95 -14.22 -4.13
C ILE A 52 8.53 -13.87 -2.76
N ARG A 53 9.73 -14.38 -2.44
CA ARG A 53 10.39 -14.08 -1.17
C ARG A 53 10.72 -12.60 -1.03
N TYR A 54 11.17 -11.95 -2.11
CA TYR A 54 11.41 -10.52 -2.13
C TYR A 54 10.11 -9.73 -1.90
N GLU A 55 9.05 -10.07 -2.62
CA GLU A 55 7.74 -9.43 -2.47
C GLU A 55 7.19 -9.58 -1.05
N PHE A 56 7.28 -10.77 -0.45
CA PHE A 56 6.86 -11.02 0.92
C PHE A 56 7.66 -10.22 1.95
N LEU A 57 8.98 -10.12 1.78
CA LEU A 57 9.83 -9.34 2.67
C LEU A 57 9.52 -7.84 2.57
N TYR A 58 9.36 -7.33 1.35
CA TYR A 58 8.96 -5.96 1.11
C TYR A 58 7.59 -5.67 1.73
N GLN A 59 6.59 -6.53 1.49
CA GLN A 59 5.26 -6.38 2.05
C GLN A 59 5.30 -6.33 3.59
N LYS A 60 6.10 -7.20 4.22
CA LYS A 60 6.26 -7.20 5.68
C LYS A 60 6.85 -5.87 6.17
N GLN A 61 7.91 -5.38 5.53
CA GLN A 61 8.55 -4.11 5.89
C GLN A 61 7.58 -2.94 5.71
N PHE A 62 6.86 -2.90 4.59
CA PHE A 62 5.84 -1.90 4.30
C PHE A 62 4.73 -1.89 5.36
N MET A 63 4.22 -3.07 5.74
CA MET A 63 3.18 -3.17 6.77
C MET A 63 3.68 -2.71 8.14
N THR A 64 4.92 -3.03 8.51
CA THR A 64 5.51 -2.53 9.76
C THR A 64 5.64 -1.00 9.75
N ALA A 65 6.08 -0.41 8.64
CA ALA A 65 6.16 1.04 8.51
C ALA A 65 4.77 1.70 8.62
N LEU A 66 3.74 1.12 8.00
CA LEU A 66 2.36 1.59 8.15
C LEU A 66 1.83 1.46 9.59
N GLU A 67 2.15 0.38 10.29
CA GLU A 67 1.76 0.20 11.69
C GLU A 67 2.39 1.25 12.61
N ASP A 68 3.62 1.67 12.32
CA ASP A 68 4.28 2.73 13.06
C ASP A 68 3.64 4.10 12.77
N ILE A 69 3.28 4.37 11.51
CA ILE A 69 2.48 5.55 11.14
C ILE A 69 1.11 5.52 11.85
N ASP A 70 0.44 4.37 11.93
CA ASP A 70 -0.84 4.21 12.61
C ASP A 70 -0.75 4.61 14.09
N LYS A 71 0.30 4.17 14.80
CA LYS A 71 0.56 4.56 16.19
C LYS A 71 0.80 6.07 16.34
N GLN A 72 1.47 6.70 15.37
CA GLN A 72 1.63 8.15 15.36
C GLN A 72 0.29 8.86 15.15
N ILE A 73 -0.56 8.34 14.25
CA ILE A 73 -1.90 8.85 14.01
C ILE A 73 -2.79 8.74 15.25
N ASP A 74 -2.70 7.65 16.00
CA ASP A 74 -3.40 7.51 17.29
C ASP A 74 -2.91 8.49 18.33
N SER A 75 -1.61 8.81 18.30
CA SER A 75 -1.01 9.81 19.17
C SER A 75 -1.49 11.24 18.87
N LEU A 76 -2.02 11.52 17.67
CA LEU A 76 -2.62 12.82 17.33
C LEU A 76 -3.84 13.14 18.23
N ASP A 77 -4.60 12.14 18.66
CA ASP A 77 -5.81 12.36 19.47
C ASP A 77 -5.47 12.85 20.89
N GLY A 78 -4.30 12.44 21.42
CA GLY A 78 -3.83 12.81 22.76
C GLY A 78 -3.03 14.11 22.81
N ALA A 79 -2.54 14.61 21.68
CA ALA A 79 -1.67 15.78 21.61
C ALA A 79 -2.48 17.08 21.69
N LYS A 80 -2.52 17.71 22.88
CA LYS A 80 -3.06 19.08 23.06
C LYS A 80 -2.12 20.13 22.48
N ASP A 81 -0.81 19.97 22.68
CA ASP A 81 0.25 20.82 22.15
C ASP A 81 1.16 20.00 21.22
N GLY A 82 1.54 20.56 20.08
CA GLY A 82 2.44 19.90 19.12
C GLY A 82 1.76 19.10 18.01
N TYR A 83 0.43 19.20 17.87
CA TYR A 83 -0.35 18.55 16.79
C TYR A 83 0.27 18.76 15.40
N PHE A 84 0.66 20.00 15.07
CA PHE A 84 1.24 20.35 13.78
C PHE A 84 2.58 19.65 13.51
N PHE A 85 3.43 19.52 14.52
CA PHE A 85 4.73 18.84 14.36
C PHE A 85 4.54 17.34 14.13
N LEU A 86 3.62 16.72 14.87
CA LEU A 86 3.28 15.31 14.72
C LEU A 86 2.66 15.05 13.33
N GLU A 87 1.75 15.91 12.89
CA GLU A 87 1.15 15.85 11.54
C GLU A 87 2.23 15.97 10.45
N GLN A 88 3.18 16.90 10.60
CA GLN A 88 4.25 17.07 9.63
C GLN A 88 5.18 15.84 9.58
N SER A 89 5.47 15.24 10.73
CA SER A 89 6.25 14.00 10.82
C SER A 89 5.54 12.85 10.09
N ILE A 90 4.26 12.63 10.38
CA ILE A 90 3.47 11.57 9.73
C ILE A 90 3.43 11.77 8.21
N ASN A 91 3.25 13.01 7.75
CA ASN A 91 3.25 13.31 6.32
C ASN A 91 4.61 13.05 5.66
N ALA A 92 5.72 13.32 6.36
CA ALA A 92 7.06 13.00 5.88
C ALA A 92 7.25 11.47 5.77
N ASP A 93 6.87 10.72 6.81
CA ASP A 93 6.98 9.26 6.82
C ASP A 93 6.14 8.62 5.69
N LEU A 94 4.95 9.16 5.39
CA LEU A 94 4.12 8.72 4.26
C LEU A 94 4.76 9.03 2.88
N ILE A 95 5.48 10.15 2.74
CA ILE A 95 6.19 10.52 1.51
C ILE A 95 7.40 9.62 1.31
N ASP A 96 8.14 9.33 2.38
CA ASP A 96 9.29 8.44 2.35
C ASP A 96 8.84 7.03 2.00
N LEU A 97 7.79 6.52 2.66
CA LEU A 97 7.20 5.22 2.34
C LEU A 97 6.73 5.11 0.88
N LYS A 98 6.18 6.21 0.32
CA LYS A 98 5.79 6.26 -1.10
C LYS A 98 7.00 6.23 -2.04
N SER A 99 8.08 6.91 -1.65
CA SER A 99 9.32 6.99 -2.42
C SER A 99 10.07 5.66 -2.44
N ASP A 100 9.94 4.89 -1.36
CA ASP A 100 10.54 3.57 -1.21
C ASP A 100 9.84 2.49 -2.04
N ILE A 101 8.64 2.75 -2.58
CA ILE A 101 7.91 1.80 -3.44
C ILE A 101 8.70 1.55 -4.73
N PRO A 102 9.22 0.31 -4.93
CA PRO A 102 9.91 -0.07 -6.15
C PRO A 102 9.09 0.22 -7.41
N LYS A 103 9.74 0.73 -8.45
CA LYS A 103 9.08 1.13 -9.70
C LYS A 103 8.77 -0.06 -10.63
N ASP A 104 9.66 -1.05 -10.67
CA ASP A 104 9.64 -2.07 -11.73
C ASP A 104 9.49 -3.51 -11.20
N SER A 105 9.40 -3.71 -9.88
CA SER A 105 9.55 -5.04 -9.25
C SER A 105 8.39 -5.49 -8.36
N LEU A 106 7.29 -4.72 -8.29
CA LEU A 106 6.09 -5.11 -7.55
C LEU A 106 4.90 -5.20 -8.50
N ASP A 107 4.24 -6.36 -8.54
CA ASP A 107 3.02 -6.55 -9.34
C ASP A 107 1.89 -5.62 -8.87
N ASP A 108 1.76 -5.37 -7.56
CA ASP A 108 0.65 -4.61 -6.97
C ASP A 108 1.04 -3.22 -6.45
N ARG A 109 1.82 -2.46 -7.22
CA ARG A 109 2.19 -1.06 -6.88
C ARG A 109 0.97 -0.22 -6.49
N GLY A 110 -0.13 -0.35 -7.23
CA GLY A 110 -1.36 0.40 -6.96
C GLY A 110 -1.98 0.11 -5.60
N MET A 111 -1.80 -1.11 -5.06
CA MET A 111 -2.27 -1.44 -3.72
C MET A 111 -1.53 -0.62 -2.66
N TYR A 112 -0.20 -0.59 -2.73
CA TYR A 112 0.65 0.16 -1.80
C TYR A 112 0.35 1.67 -1.84
N GLU A 113 0.24 2.24 -3.05
CA GLU A 113 -0.11 3.66 -3.21
C GLU A 113 -1.50 4.01 -2.65
N ASN A 114 -2.49 3.12 -2.83
CA ASN A 114 -3.83 3.31 -2.29
C ASN A 114 -3.87 3.22 -0.76
N LEU A 115 -3.07 2.33 -0.15
CA LEU A 115 -2.95 2.25 1.31
C LEU A 115 -2.34 3.55 1.87
N ILE A 116 -1.24 4.04 1.29
CA ILE A 116 -0.64 5.33 1.67
C ILE A 116 -1.66 6.46 1.55
N LEU A 117 -2.41 6.51 0.44
CA LEU A 117 -3.44 7.52 0.24
C LEU A 117 -4.55 7.44 1.30
N THR A 118 -4.90 6.24 1.74
CA THR A 118 -5.92 6.01 2.78
C THR A 118 -5.44 6.54 4.13
N TYR A 119 -4.20 6.23 4.51
CA TYR A 119 -3.56 6.78 5.70
C TYR A 119 -3.45 8.31 5.65
N LYS A 120 -3.09 8.87 4.49
CA LYS A 120 -3.07 10.32 4.30
C LYS A 120 -4.45 10.97 4.52
N LYS A 121 -5.50 10.37 3.96
CA LYS A 121 -6.88 10.84 4.18
C LYS A 121 -7.30 10.73 5.64
N LEU A 122 -6.85 9.71 6.35
CA LEU A 122 -7.11 9.54 7.79
C LEU A 122 -6.46 10.67 8.61
N VAL A 123 -5.19 11.01 8.32
CA VAL A 123 -4.50 12.15 8.94
C VAL A 123 -5.24 13.46 8.70
N ASP A 124 -5.62 13.71 7.43
CA ASP A 124 -6.36 14.93 7.07
C ASP A 124 -7.72 15.00 7.79
N ALA A 125 -8.44 13.88 7.88
CA ALA A 125 -9.70 13.80 8.61
C ALA A 125 -9.54 14.08 10.11
N LYS A 126 -8.49 13.56 10.76
CA LYS A 126 -8.20 13.86 12.17
C LYS A 126 -7.88 15.35 12.37
N ARG A 127 -7.16 15.98 11.44
CA ARG A 127 -6.86 17.42 11.48
C ARG A 127 -8.13 18.24 11.40
N ASP A 128 -8.99 17.92 10.44
CA ASP A 128 -10.23 18.65 10.24
C ASP A 128 -11.16 18.49 11.46
N LEU A 129 -11.22 17.29 12.06
CA LEU A 129 -11.92 17.08 13.33
C LEU A 129 -11.38 17.95 14.45
N LYS A 130 -10.06 18.09 14.58
CA LYS A 130 -9.45 18.91 15.62
C LYS A 130 -9.76 20.40 15.45
N GLN A 131 -9.75 20.88 14.21
CA GLN A 131 -10.14 22.27 13.90
C GLN A 131 -11.60 22.53 14.24
N VAL A 132 -12.49 21.58 13.95
CA VAL A 132 -13.92 21.67 14.30
C VAL A 132 -14.12 21.66 15.82
N GLU A 133 -13.37 20.85 16.55
CA GLU A 133 -13.40 20.83 18.02
C GLU A 133 -13.00 22.19 18.61
N SER A 134 -11.90 22.78 18.13
CA SER A 134 -11.46 24.11 18.55
C SER A 134 -12.50 25.19 18.23
N ALA A 135 -13.04 25.20 17.01
CA ALA A 135 -14.05 26.17 16.61
C ALA A 135 -15.33 26.04 17.44
N ARG A 136 -15.69 24.83 17.87
CA ARG A 136 -16.83 24.60 18.74
C ARG A 136 -16.61 25.18 20.14
N MET A 137 -15.41 25.04 20.71
CA MET A 137 -15.06 25.65 21.99
C MET A 137 -15.14 27.18 21.91
N ASP A 138 -14.59 27.78 20.86
CA ASP A 138 -14.64 29.24 20.66
C ASP A 138 -16.08 29.75 20.57
N ILE A 139 -16.97 29.00 19.91
CA ILE A 139 -18.41 29.33 19.82
C ILE A 139 -19.08 29.26 21.21
N GLU A 140 -18.73 28.27 22.04
CA GLU A 140 -19.26 28.12 23.38
C GLU A 140 -18.85 29.30 24.29
N ASP A 141 -17.56 29.67 24.25
CA ASP A 141 -17.03 30.83 24.98
C ASP A 141 -17.66 32.15 24.54
N LEU A 142 -17.88 32.33 23.23
CA LEU A 142 -18.55 33.51 22.69
C LEU A 142 -20.03 33.58 23.10
N ASN A 143 -20.72 32.44 23.14
CA ASN A 143 -22.11 32.39 23.59
C ASN A 143 -22.23 32.76 25.08
N GLU A 144 -21.30 32.27 25.91
CA GLU A 144 -21.28 32.62 27.35
C GLU A 144 -21.06 34.13 27.53
N GLN A 145 -20.13 34.73 26.78
CA GLN A 145 -19.90 36.18 26.80
C GLN A 145 -21.14 36.98 26.34
N ILE A 146 -21.85 36.50 25.31
CA ILE A 146 -23.10 37.14 24.85
C ILE A 146 -24.14 37.14 25.98
N GLU A 147 -24.36 36.00 26.64
CA GLU A 147 -25.29 35.92 27.78
C GLU A 147 -24.90 36.85 28.93
N GLU A 148 -23.61 36.99 29.21
CA GLU A 148 -23.11 37.89 30.26
C GLU A 148 -23.37 39.35 29.90
N TYR A 149 -23.04 39.76 28.67
CA TYR A 149 -23.31 41.11 28.19
C TYR A 149 -24.81 41.44 28.14
N GLU A 150 -25.67 40.48 27.76
CA GLU A 150 -27.12 40.66 27.81
C GLU A 150 -27.62 40.89 29.25
N LYS A 151 -27.08 40.14 30.22
CA LYS A 151 -27.40 40.35 31.65
C LYS A 151 -26.94 41.72 32.12
N GLU A 152 -25.76 42.17 31.73
CA GLU A 152 -25.21 43.48 32.12
C GLU A 152 -26.01 44.64 31.50
N ILE A 153 -26.33 44.56 30.20
CA ILE A 153 -27.19 45.53 29.51
C ILE A 153 -28.55 45.63 30.20
N ASN A 154 -29.16 44.50 30.57
CA ASN A 154 -30.44 44.49 31.27
C ASN A 154 -30.36 45.16 32.66
N LYS A 155 -29.28 44.92 33.41
CA LYS A 155 -29.03 45.62 34.69
C LYS A 155 -28.88 47.13 34.48
N LEU A 156 -28.08 47.55 33.50
CA LEU A 156 -27.86 48.96 33.18
C LEU A 156 -29.16 49.66 32.74
N ASN A 157 -29.96 49.03 31.89
CA ASN A 157 -31.26 49.54 31.47
C ASN A 157 -32.22 49.70 32.64
N THR A 158 -32.24 48.74 33.57
CA THR A 158 -33.06 48.81 34.78
C THR A 158 -32.62 49.99 35.66
N ALA A 159 -31.31 50.14 35.89
CA ALA A 159 -30.76 51.26 36.66
C ALA A 159 -31.05 52.63 36.02
N LEU A 160 -30.91 52.74 34.69
CA LEU A 160 -31.23 53.94 33.93
C LEU A 160 -32.71 54.31 34.09
N SER A 161 -33.61 53.33 33.96
CA SER A 161 -35.06 53.54 34.11
C SER A 161 -35.44 54.04 35.51
N LEU A 162 -34.77 53.53 36.55
CA LEU A 162 -34.92 53.99 37.93
C LEU A 162 -34.44 55.43 38.11
N SER A 163 -33.26 55.76 37.57
CA SER A 163 -32.73 57.13 37.61
C SER A 163 -33.65 58.12 36.89
N GLN A 164 -34.20 57.76 35.73
CA GLN A 164 -35.13 58.60 34.99
C GLN A 164 -36.44 58.85 35.74
N ARG A 165 -36.92 57.87 36.51
CA ARG A 165 -38.11 58.02 37.36
C ARG A 165 -37.83 58.91 38.57
N LEU A 166 -36.67 58.78 39.19
CA LEU A 166 -36.25 59.63 40.31
C LEU A 166 -36.09 61.10 39.91
N ASN A 167 -35.61 61.36 38.69
CA ASN A 167 -35.37 62.72 38.20
C ASN A 167 -36.64 63.44 37.69
N ARG A 168 -37.80 62.76 37.69
CA ARG A 168 -39.10 63.30 37.26
C ARG A 168 -40.03 63.68 38.42
N ASN A 169 -39.62 63.42 39.67
CA ASN A 169 -40.27 63.92 40.90
C ASN A 169 -39.45 65.08 41.47
#